data_AF-A0A5Q0EJ52-F1
#
_entry.id   AF-A0A5Q0EJ52-F1
#
_cell.length_a   1.000
_cell.length_b   1.000
_cell.length_c   1.000
_cell.angle_alpha   90.00
_cell.angle_beta   90.00
_cell.angle_gamma   90.00
#
_symmetry.space_group_name_H-M   'P 1'
#
loop_
_entity.id
_entity.type
_entity.pdbx_description
1 polymer ?
#
loop_
_entity_poly.entity_id
_entity_poly.type
_entity_poly.pdbx_seq_one_letter_code
_entity_poly.pdbx_strand_id
1 'polypeptide(L)'
;MAFSNTEIVDKVYKATLFRAPSEDESSYWADQLDQQLYTGVTLTLLGASQDVFMQRNLPVANLFYGIYGRLMAQDEMLFWGRILDQGASTEQVVEAFLVSNEFAQTYAGVSGLDAFKAIYARLWGGEIPSVLLDTYLEQLANEEMSISQVLLDIGSLPPKSLAVALGLVSASLNGVVPEFTEMDTLAAKQGALSDLFGVVNEPEVVEPVEPIEEINGQLALSLSATESIVVDLEKDSLMVDGTAKALTAGNLANLYYLDARDQKTVSVSIQGSSAGEIYFASAQGDSIRLKGGNDQITLNAGTDSLIFEYSASTNGLDSISNFNIGSGGDTLDFNAFLNAANTGNLATQDATSTAAQTWNNGDVLVVSGNGLDSATAIAGLFGAAKTFAAPLGAAKAVIISADIVGDASVWYLTNQTDTGVIASEEITQVATLAGINNLGLVGFDAANFVA
;
A
#
# COMPACT_ATOMS: atom_id res chain seq x y z
N MET A 1 -10.72 13.51 -28.75
CA MET A 1 -11.37 12.18 -28.67
C MET A 1 -10.79 11.50 -27.45
N ALA A 2 -11.62 10.86 -26.63
CA ALA A 2 -11.11 10.06 -25.52
C ALA A 2 -10.44 8.80 -26.09
N PHE A 3 -9.24 8.47 -25.61
CA PHE A 3 -8.57 7.21 -25.92
C PHE A 3 -9.31 6.05 -25.25
N SER A 4 -9.34 4.88 -25.89
CA SER A 4 -9.74 3.65 -25.22
C SER A 4 -8.71 3.24 -24.16
N ASN A 5 -9.13 2.45 -23.18
CA ASN A 5 -8.22 1.99 -22.12
C ASN A 5 -7.06 1.14 -22.68
N THR A 6 -7.30 0.31 -23.69
CA THR A 6 -6.24 -0.42 -24.40
C THR A 6 -5.25 0.53 -25.10
N GLU A 7 -5.73 1.62 -25.72
CA GLU A 7 -4.85 2.63 -26.31
C GLU A 7 -4.02 3.36 -25.24
N ILE A 8 -4.61 3.68 -24.08
CA ILE A 8 -3.90 4.28 -22.96
C ILE A 8 -2.75 3.36 -22.50
N VAL A 9 -3.03 2.08 -22.29
CA VAL A 9 -2.00 1.11 -21.87
C VAL A 9 -0.87 1.02 -22.88
N ASP A 10 -1.19 0.85 -24.17
CA ASP A 10 -0.20 0.81 -25.24
C ASP A 10 0.69 2.06 -25.25
N LYS A 11 0.08 3.25 -25.09
CA LYS A 11 0.79 4.52 -25.11
C LYS A 11 1.69 4.71 -23.89
N VAL A 12 1.23 4.32 -22.69
CA VAL A 12 2.03 4.40 -21.46
C VAL A 12 3.23 3.45 -21.53
N TYR A 13 3.02 2.22 -22.00
CA TYR A 13 4.10 1.24 -22.16
C TYR A 13 5.19 1.72 -23.11
N LYS A 14 4.79 2.34 -24.23
CA LYS A 14 5.76 2.89 -25.18
C LYS A 14 6.53 4.07 -24.61
N ALA A 15 5.87 4.96 -23.87
CA ALA A 15 6.49 6.14 -23.27
C ALA A 15 7.45 5.80 -22.11
N THR A 16 7.09 4.82 -21.28
CA THR A 16 7.83 4.49 -20.04
C THR A 16 8.73 3.27 -20.18
N LEU A 17 8.30 2.24 -20.92
CA LEU A 17 9.04 0.98 -21.05
C LEU A 17 9.73 0.82 -22.41
N PHE A 18 9.50 1.72 -23.37
CA PHE A 18 10.08 1.70 -24.72
C PHE A 18 9.77 0.42 -25.50
N ARG A 19 8.63 -0.21 -25.19
CA ARG A 19 8.12 -1.40 -25.88
C ARG A 19 6.60 -1.36 -25.92
N ALA A 20 6.02 -2.18 -26.79
CA ALA A 20 4.59 -2.47 -26.70
C ALA A 20 4.30 -3.41 -25.51
N PRO A 21 3.12 -3.33 -24.89
CA PRO A 21 2.67 -4.33 -23.94
C PRO A 21 2.45 -5.68 -24.66
N SER A 22 2.59 -6.79 -23.94
CA SER A 22 2.07 -8.08 -24.39
C SER A 22 0.53 -8.07 -24.39
N GLU A 23 -0.10 -9.07 -25.01
CA GLU A 23 -1.57 -9.20 -25.00
C GLU A 23 -2.12 -9.35 -23.58
N ASP A 24 -1.44 -10.14 -22.73
CA ASP A 24 -1.81 -10.33 -21.32
C ASP A 24 -1.64 -9.04 -20.50
N GLU A 25 -0.53 -8.33 -20.68
CA GLU A 25 -0.27 -7.05 -20.01
C GLU A 25 -1.30 -5.99 -20.43
N SER A 26 -1.59 -5.92 -21.73
CA SER A 26 -2.57 -4.99 -22.28
C SER A 26 -3.96 -5.26 -21.75
N SER A 27 -4.36 -6.54 -21.65
CA SER A 27 -5.67 -6.93 -21.15
C SER A 27 -5.79 -6.67 -19.66
N TYR A 28 -4.79 -7.08 -18.87
CA TYR A 28 -4.77 -6.85 -17.43
C TYR A 28 -4.92 -5.37 -17.08
N TRP A 29 -4.09 -4.50 -17.65
CA TRP A 29 -4.14 -3.07 -17.32
C TRP A 29 -5.38 -2.38 -17.89
N ALA A 30 -5.90 -2.82 -19.04
CA ALA A 30 -7.17 -2.31 -19.55
C ALA A 30 -8.32 -2.65 -18.59
N ASP A 31 -8.37 -3.88 -18.05
CA ASP A 31 -9.36 -4.29 -17.06
C ASP A 31 -9.25 -3.45 -15.76
N GLN A 32 -8.03 -3.14 -15.31
CA GLN A 32 -7.80 -2.27 -14.15
C GLN A 32 -8.31 -0.83 -14.38
N LEU A 33 -8.15 -0.30 -15.59
CA LEU A 33 -8.67 1.02 -15.99
C LEU A 33 -10.20 0.99 -16.16
N ASP A 34 -10.76 -0.09 -16.72
CA ASP A 34 -12.21 -0.28 -16.87
C ASP A 34 -12.92 -0.35 -15.52
N GLN A 35 -12.29 -0.97 -14.53
CA GLN A 35 -12.77 -1.04 -13.14
C GLN A 35 -12.51 0.24 -12.34
N GLN A 36 -11.90 1.27 -12.95
CA GLN A 36 -11.54 2.54 -12.31
C GLN A 36 -10.60 2.40 -11.09
N LEU A 37 -9.91 1.26 -10.96
CA LEU A 37 -8.89 1.04 -9.94
C LEU A 37 -7.62 1.85 -10.23
N TYR A 38 -7.39 2.14 -11.52
CA TYR A 38 -6.33 3.02 -12.00
C TYR A 38 -6.90 4.03 -13.00
N THR A 39 -6.18 5.12 -13.19
CA THR A 39 -6.38 6.09 -14.28
C THR A 39 -5.17 6.04 -15.22
N GLY A 40 -5.29 6.62 -16.42
CA GLY A 40 -4.12 6.79 -17.30
C GLY A 40 -2.98 7.55 -16.61
N VAL A 41 -3.30 8.50 -15.72
CA VAL A 41 -2.33 9.24 -14.92
C VAL A 41 -1.60 8.31 -13.93
N THR A 42 -2.32 7.54 -13.12
CA THR A 42 -1.69 6.65 -12.12
C THR A 42 -0.91 5.52 -12.79
N LEU A 43 -1.39 4.99 -13.92
CA LEU A 43 -0.65 4.00 -14.71
C LEU A 43 0.66 4.60 -15.27
N THR A 44 0.62 5.87 -15.73
CA THR A 44 1.83 6.57 -16.19
C THR A 44 2.82 6.78 -15.07
N LEU A 45 2.36 7.18 -13.89
CA LEU A 45 3.21 7.34 -12.70
C LEU A 45 3.83 6.01 -12.28
N LEU A 46 3.05 4.92 -12.30
CA LEU A 46 3.54 3.57 -12.02
C LEU A 46 4.59 3.10 -13.03
N GLY A 47 4.41 3.39 -14.31
CA GLY A 47 5.41 3.11 -15.35
C GLY A 47 6.68 3.95 -15.16
N ALA A 48 6.51 5.22 -14.79
CA ALA A 48 7.62 6.14 -14.53
C ALA A 48 8.38 5.81 -13.24
N SER A 49 7.77 5.11 -12.28
CA SER A 49 8.46 4.67 -11.05
C SER A 49 9.24 3.36 -11.23
N GLN A 50 9.16 2.70 -12.40
CA GLN A 50 9.92 1.48 -12.65
C GLN A 50 11.42 1.77 -12.79
N ASP A 51 12.25 0.89 -12.24
CA ASP A 51 13.71 0.97 -12.39
C ASP A 51 14.14 0.99 -13.86
N VAL A 52 13.44 0.24 -14.72
CA VAL A 52 13.68 0.23 -16.17
C VAL A 52 13.48 1.63 -16.78
N PHE A 53 12.50 2.41 -16.31
CA PHE A 53 12.36 3.78 -16.79
C PHE A 53 13.44 4.67 -16.20
N MET A 54 13.56 4.71 -14.87
CA MET A 54 14.42 5.65 -14.15
C MET A 54 15.90 5.47 -14.45
N GLN A 55 16.37 4.21 -14.54
CA GLN A 55 17.79 3.90 -14.67
C GLN A 55 18.22 3.64 -16.11
N ARG A 56 17.28 3.31 -17.02
CA ARG A 56 17.60 2.92 -18.40
C ARG A 56 16.96 3.82 -19.45
N ASN A 57 15.63 3.93 -19.50
CA ASN A 57 14.97 4.59 -20.63
C ASN A 57 15.00 6.13 -20.54
N LEU A 58 14.79 6.69 -19.33
CA LEU A 58 14.79 8.14 -19.11
C LEU A 58 16.16 8.79 -19.36
N PRO A 59 17.31 8.21 -18.93
CA PRO A 59 18.62 8.72 -19.31
C PRO A 59 18.83 8.78 -20.83
N VAL A 60 18.39 7.75 -21.58
CA VAL A 60 18.46 7.74 -23.05
C VAL A 60 17.61 8.86 -23.64
N ALA A 61 16.41 9.10 -23.11
CA ALA A 61 15.54 10.21 -23.51
C ALA A 61 16.13 11.59 -23.24
N ASN A 62 16.70 11.78 -22.06
CA ASN A 62 17.41 13.00 -21.71
C ASN A 62 18.56 13.24 -22.69
N LEU A 63 19.37 12.22 -22.97
CA LEU A 63 20.51 12.32 -23.88
C LEU A 63 20.09 12.63 -25.30
N PHE A 64 19.05 11.97 -25.79
CA PHE A 64 18.47 12.25 -27.10
C PHE A 64 18.04 13.72 -27.21
N TYR A 65 17.33 14.23 -26.21
CA TYR A 65 16.93 15.64 -26.15
C TYR A 65 18.14 16.59 -26.05
N GLY A 66 19.12 16.30 -25.20
CA GLY A 66 20.31 17.12 -25.06
C GLY A 66 21.09 17.23 -26.37
N ILE A 67 21.27 16.10 -27.05
CA ILE A 67 22.04 15.99 -28.29
C ILE A 67 21.31 16.62 -29.48
N TYR A 68 20.06 16.25 -29.73
CA TYR A 68 19.34 16.69 -30.94
C TYR A 68 18.46 17.92 -30.73
N GLY A 69 18.22 18.32 -29.49
CA GLY A 69 17.35 19.46 -29.16
C GLY A 69 15.86 19.22 -29.44
N ARG A 70 15.46 17.95 -29.63
CA ARG A 70 14.07 17.52 -29.81
C ARG A 70 13.78 16.27 -29.00
N LEU A 71 12.51 16.05 -28.67
CA LEU A 71 12.08 14.85 -27.98
C LEU A 71 12.01 13.66 -28.94
N MET A 72 12.08 12.44 -28.38
CA MET A 72 11.92 11.21 -29.18
C MET A 72 10.49 11.05 -29.67
N ALA A 73 10.36 10.66 -30.94
CA ALA A 73 9.12 10.13 -31.48
C ALA A 73 8.89 8.68 -31.01
N GLN A 74 7.65 8.20 -31.14
CA GLN A 74 7.24 6.89 -30.64
C GLN A 74 8.00 5.72 -31.30
N ASP A 75 8.27 5.82 -32.59
CA ASP A 75 9.06 4.85 -33.35
C ASP A 75 10.53 4.82 -32.92
N GLU A 76 11.10 5.97 -32.55
CA GLU A 76 12.45 6.08 -31.98
C GLU A 76 12.52 5.42 -30.60
N MET A 77 11.53 5.65 -29.73
CA MET A 77 11.43 4.97 -28.42
C MET A 77 11.44 3.45 -28.60
N LEU A 78 10.59 2.93 -29.50
CA LEU A 78 10.50 1.50 -29.81
C LEU A 78 11.78 0.95 -30.47
N PHE A 79 12.48 1.76 -31.26
CA PHE A 79 13.75 1.37 -31.85
C PHE A 79 14.81 1.21 -30.76
N TRP A 80 15.00 2.22 -29.92
CA TRP A 80 16.03 2.18 -28.86
C TRP A 80 15.70 1.18 -27.76
N GLY A 81 14.43 1.01 -27.40
CA GLY A 81 13.99 -0.04 -26.48
C GLY A 81 14.40 -1.44 -26.94
N ARG A 82 14.21 -1.77 -28.23
CA ARG A 82 14.66 -3.05 -28.79
C ARG A 82 16.17 -3.24 -28.76
N ILE A 83 16.94 -2.18 -29.01
CA ILE A 83 18.41 -2.24 -28.94
C ILE A 83 18.87 -2.51 -27.51
N LEU A 84 18.26 -1.85 -26.52
CA LEU A 84 18.54 -2.05 -25.10
C LEU A 84 18.12 -3.46 -24.63
N ASP A 85 16.97 -3.95 -25.07
CA ASP A 85 16.49 -5.29 -24.73
C ASP A 85 17.34 -6.41 -25.37
N GLN A 86 18.08 -6.11 -26.44
CA GLN A 86 19.10 -7.00 -27.02
C GLN A 86 20.44 -6.98 -26.25
N GLY A 87 20.51 -6.25 -25.13
CA GLY A 87 21.67 -6.20 -24.25
C GLY A 87 22.69 -5.12 -24.59
N ALA A 88 22.34 -4.17 -25.48
CA ALA A 88 23.19 -3.00 -25.69
C ALA A 88 23.24 -2.14 -24.42
N SER A 89 24.42 -1.63 -24.09
CA SER A 89 24.57 -0.69 -22.97
C SER A 89 24.08 0.71 -23.36
N THR A 90 23.72 1.52 -22.37
CA THR A 90 23.40 2.94 -22.57
C THR A 90 24.56 3.69 -23.22
N GLU A 91 25.81 3.31 -22.92
CA GLU A 91 27.01 3.88 -23.54
C GLU A 91 27.05 3.61 -25.04
N GLN A 92 26.76 2.38 -25.48
CA GLN A 92 26.69 2.02 -26.91
C GLN A 92 25.58 2.79 -27.63
N VAL A 93 24.46 3.06 -26.96
CA VAL A 93 23.38 3.90 -27.51
C VAL A 93 23.86 5.34 -27.71
N VAL A 94 24.58 5.91 -26.74
CA VAL A 94 25.17 7.26 -26.85
C VAL A 94 26.21 7.32 -27.97
N GLU A 95 27.08 6.32 -28.09
CA GLU A 95 28.03 6.22 -29.20
C GLU A 95 27.29 6.22 -30.55
N ALA A 96 26.20 5.47 -30.66
CA ALA A 96 25.38 5.44 -31.86
C ALA A 96 24.74 6.80 -32.16
N PHE A 97 24.39 7.59 -31.13
CA PHE A 97 23.94 8.97 -31.33
C PHE A 97 25.05 9.85 -31.91
N LEU A 98 26.24 9.79 -31.32
CA LEU A 98 27.38 10.64 -31.70
C LEU A 98 27.89 10.38 -33.11
N VAL A 99 27.76 9.16 -33.62
CA VAL A 99 28.15 8.80 -34.99
C VAL A 99 27.02 8.92 -36.02
N SER A 100 25.84 9.37 -35.60
CA SER A 100 24.67 9.49 -36.48
C SER A 100 24.81 10.66 -37.46
N ASN A 101 24.12 10.55 -38.59
CA ASN A 101 24.01 11.66 -39.54
C ASN A 101 23.30 12.88 -38.92
N GLU A 102 22.35 12.66 -38.02
CA GLU A 102 21.63 13.74 -37.35
C GLU A 102 22.55 14.54 -36.43
N PHE A 103 23.46 13.87 -35.72
CA PHE A 103 24.48 14.55 -34.90
C PHE A 103 25.41 15.40 -35.77
N ALA A 104 25.93 14.81 -36.84
CA ALA A 104 26.81 15.49 -37.78
C ALA A 104 26.14 16.73 -38.41
N GLN A 105 24.83 16.67 -38.68
CA GLN A 105 24.05 17.80 -39.18
C GLN A 105 23.78 18.86 -38.11
N THR A 106 23.38 18.43 -36.91
CA THR A 106 23.05 19.33 -35.78
C THR A 106 24.23 20.19 -35.36
N TYR A 107 25.45 19.65 -35.43
CA TYR A 107 26.68 20.32 -35.01
C TYR A 107 27.63 20.64 -36.17
N ALA A 108 27.12 20.70 -37.41
CA ALA A 108 27.93 21.04 -38.57
C ALA A 108 28.59 22.42 -38.39
N GLY A 109 29.93 22.44 -38.36
CA GLY A 109 30.72 23.67 -38.17
C GLY A 109 30.80 24.18 -36.73
N VAL A 110 30.28 23.42 -35.75
CA VAL A 110 30.40 23.71 -34.32
C VAL A 110 31.62 22.95 -33.77
N SER A 111 32.43 23.60 -32.92
CA SER A 111 33.54 22.90 -32.27
C SER A 111 33.02 21.84 -31.28
N GLY A 112 33.78 20.78 -31.02
CA GLY A 112 33.36 19.75 -30.05
C GLY A 112 33.06 20.32 -28.66
N LEU A 113 33.83 21.32 -28.22
CA LEU A 113 33.61 22.02 -26.95
C LEU A 113 32.31 22.83 -26.94
N ASP A 114 32.00 23.52 -28.04
CA ASP A 114 30.77 24.30 -28.12
C ASP A 114 29.54 23.39 -28.26
N ALA A 115 29.68 22.27 -28.96
CA ALA A 115 28.65 21.24 -29.04
C ALA A 115 28.33 20.68 -27.65
N PHE A 116 29.37 20.35 -26.88
CA PHE A 116 29.25 19.88 -25.51
C PHE A 116 28.54 20.89 -24.59
N LYS A 117 28.95 22.17 -24.63
CA LYS A 117 28.29 23.23 -23.87
C LYS A 117 26.82 23.40 -24.25
N ALA A 118 26.50 23.27 -25.55
CA ALA A 118 25.12 23.34 -26.01
C ALA A 118 24.27 22.16 -25.49
N ILE A 119 24.82 20.93 -25.49
CA ILE A 119 24.14 19.75 -24.92
C ILE A 119 23.84 19.98 -23.44
N TYR A 120 24.85 20.41 -22.67
CA TYR A 120 24.68 20.73 -21.26
C TYR A 120 23.60 21.80 -21.07
N ALA A 121 23.69 22.92 -21.79
CA ALA A 121 22.75 24.02 -21.65
C ALA A 121 21.29 23.61 -21.92
N ARG A 122 21.06 22.71 -22.89
CA ARG A 122 19.72 22.17 -23.16
C ARG A 122 19.20 21.33 -22.01
N LEU A 123 20.02 20.42 -21.48
CA LEU A 123 19.66 19.53 -20.38
C LEU A 123 19.48 20.25 -19.04
N TRP A 124 20.25 21.31 -18.80
CA TRP A 124 20.39 21.92 -17.47
C TRP A 124 19.76 23.31 -17.35
N GLY A 125 19.59 24.01 -18.47
CA GLY A 125 19.19 25.41 -18.43
C GLY A 125 20.28 26.28 -17.83
N GLY A 126 21.33 26.55 -18.60
CA GLY A 126 22.42 27.44 -18.17
C GLY A 126 23.77 27.08 -18.78
N GLU A 127 24.80 27.82 -18.42
CA GLU A 127 26.18 27.48 -18.80
C GLU A 127 26.74 26.41 -17.84
N ILE A 128 27.56 25.51 -18.37
CA ILE A 128 28.27 24.53 -17.54
C ILE A 128 29.22 25.27 -16.57
N PRO A 129 29.20 24.95 -15.26
CA PRO A 129 30.15 25.53 -14.32
C PRO A 129 31.59 25.26 -14.77
N SER A 130 32.45 26.28 -14.73
CA SER A 130 33.83 26.16 -15.23
C SER A 130 34.61 25.02 -14.57
N VAL A 131 34.44 24.83 -13.25
CA VAL A 131 35.08 23.74 -12.50
C VAL A 131 34.66 22.36 -13.01
N LEU A 132 33.37 22.19 -13.32
CA LEU A 132 32.85 20.93 -13.84
C LEU A 132 33.36 20.69 -15.28
N LEU A 133 33.36 21.74 -16.11
CA LEU A 133 33.91 21.68 -17.45
C LEU A 133 35.40 21.31 -17.44
N ASP A 134 36.20 21.94 -16.58
CA ASP A 134 37.63 21.66 -16.45
C ASP A 134 37.86 20.20 -16.02
N THR A 135 37.04 19.69 -15.10
CA THR A 135 37.11 18.28 -14.65
C THR A 135 36.87 17.31 -15.80
N TYR A 136 35.82 17.52 -16.60
CA TYR A 136 35.55 16.65 -17.75
C TYR A 136 36.62 16.76 -18.83
N LEU A 137 37.14 17.96 -19.11
CA LEU A 137 38.21 18.15 -20.09
C LEU A 137 39.51 17.48 -19.65
N GLU A 138 39.84 17.52 -18.35
CA GLU A 138 41.01 16.83 -17.79
C GLU A 138 40.85 15.30 -17.90
N GLN A 139 39.70 14.76 -17.52
CA GLN A 139 39.42 13.32 -17.62
C GLN A 139 39.44 12.82 -19.07
N LEU A 140 38.91 13.60 -20.02
CA LEU A 140 39.00 13.32 -21.45
C LEU A 140 40.45 13.36 -21.95
N ALA A 141 41.23 14.35 -21.52
CA ALA A 141 42.64 14.50 -21.91
C ALA A 141 43.53 13.38 -21.37
N ASN A 142 43.19 12.84 -20.20
CA ASN A 142 43.88 11.71 -19.56
C ASN A 142 43.36 10.34 -20.01
N GLU A 143 42.38 10.28 -20.92
CA GLU A 143 41.70 9.05 -21.37
C GLU A 143 41.02 8.27 -20.22
N GLU A 144 40.71 8.94 -19.11
CA GLU A 144 40.03 8.36 -17.95
C GLU A 144 38.52 8.22 -18.17
N MET A 145 37.98 9.02 -19.10
CA MET A 145 36.57 9.02 -19.46
C MET A 145 36.38 9.14 -20.97
N SER A 146 35.42 8.41 -21.54
CA SER A 146 34.99 8.58 -22.93
C SER A 146 34.01 9.76 -23.06
N ILE A 147 33.85 10.34 -24.26
CA ILE A 147 32.83 11.38 -24.50
C ILE A 147 31.43 10.83 -24.16
N SER A 148 31.17 9.56 -24.50
CA SER A 148 29.92 8.88 -24.18
C SER A 148 29.68 8.81 -22.68
N GLN A 149 30.72 8.51 -21.90
CA GLN A 149 30.64 8.44 -20.44
C GLN A 149 30.41 9.83 -19.81
N VAL A 150 31.02 10.89 -20.35
CA VAL A 150 30.73 12.27 -19.92
C VAL A 150 29.27 12.61 -20.19
N LEU A 151 28.75 12.27 -21.37
CA LEU A 151 27.36 12.56 -21.72
C LEU A 151 26.39 11.75 -20.85
N LEU A 152 26.67 10.49 -20.57
CA LEU A 152 25.89 9.67 -19.63
C LEU A 152 25.84 10.30 -18.24
N ASP A 153 26.98 10.77 -17.73
CA ASP A 153 27.06 11.45 -16.44
C ASP A 153 26.12 12.68 -16.44
N ILE A 154 26.21 13.53 -17.47
CA ILE A 154 25.34 14.73 -17.60
C ILE A 154 23.85 14.38 -17.77
N GLY A 155 23.55 13.31 -18.51
CA GLY A 155 22.18 12.86 -18.77
C GLY A 155 21.49 12.20 -17.57
N SER A 156 22.27 11.76 -16.59
CA SER A 156 21.79 11.14 -15.34
C SER A 156 21.38 12.14 -14.26
N LEU A 157 21.80 13.39 -14.40
CA LEU A 157 21.62 14.42 -13.39
C LEU A 157 20.20 15.13 -13.54
N PRO A 158 19.60 15.76 -12.50
CA PRO A 158 18.11 15.84 -12.36
C PRO A 158 17.19 16.97 -12.95
N PRO A 159 17.59 18.11 -13.56
CA PRO A 159 16.73 19.30 -13.63
C PRO A 159 15.74 19.39 -14.80
N LYS A 160 15.76 18.48 -15.79
CA LYS A 160 14.79 18.50 -16.91
C LYS A 160 14.16 17.15 -17.23
N SER A 161 14.42 16.14 -16.40
CA SER A 161 13.89 14.79 -16.57
C SER A 161 12.36 14.76 -16.56
N LEU A 162 11.69 15.67 -15.84
CA LEU A 162 10.22 15.75 -15.83
C LEU A 162 9.64 16.26 -17.16
N ALA A 163 10.18 17.34 -17.73
CA ALA A 163 9.70 17.87 -19.01
C ALA A 163 9.96 16.89 -20.16
N VAL A 164 11.11 16.20 -20.14
CA VAL A 164 11.40 15.11 -21.09
C VAL A 164 10.40 13.96 -20.91
N ALA A 165 10.18 13.49 -19.67
CA ALA A 165 9.22 12.42 -19.40
C ALA A 165 7.79 12.77 -19.87
N LEU A 166 7.31 13.97 -19.57
CA LEU A 166 6.01 14.46 -20.05
C LEU A 166 5.97 14.55 -21.57
N GLY A 167 7.07 14.96 -22.19
CA GLY A 167 7.25 14.96 -23.64
C GLY A 167 7.13 13.59 -24.28
N LEU A 168 7.72 12.56 -23.68
CA LEU A 168 7.60 11.17 -24.15
C LEU A 168 6.15 10.68 -24.08
N VAL A 169 5.48 10.94 -22.96
CA VAL A 169 4.06 10.57 -22.80
C VAL A 169 3.22 11.33 -23.83
N SER A 170 3.46 12.62 -24.02
CA SER A 170 2.73 13.44 -25.00
C SER A 170 2.92 12.95 -26.43
N ALA A 171 4.16 12.65 -26.82
CA ALA A 171 4.48 12.12 -28.14
C ALA A 171 3.82 10.76 -28.38
N SER A 172 3.80 9.89 -27.35
CA SER A 172 3.10 8.61 -27.43
C SER A 172 1.57 8.78 -27.51
N LEU A 173 1.01 9.71 -26.74
CA LEU A 173 -0.44 9.97 -26.71
C LEU A 173 -0.94 10.58 -28.01
N ASN A 174 -0.29 11.62 -28.51
CA ASN A 174 -0.80 12.42 -29.61
C ASN A 174 -0.23 12.01 -30.97
N GLY A 175 0.81 11.17 -31.01
CA GLY A 175 1.53 10.84 -32.24
C GLY A 175 2.29 12.03 -32.83
N VAL A 176 2.34 13.16 -32.10
CA VAL A 176 3.03 14.39 -32.48
C VAL A 176 4.01 14.71 -31.36
N VAL A 177 5.27 14.92 -31.73
CA VAL A 177 6.32 15.32 -30.80
C VAL A 177 6.09 16.79 -30.42
N PRO A 178 5.80 17.11 -29.15
CA PRO A 178 5.55 18.50 -28.74
C PRO A 178 6.85 19.32 -28.76
N GLU A 179 6.71 20.64 -28.79
CA GLU A 179 7.87 21.49 -28.55
C GLU A 179 8.30 21.39 -27.08
N PHE A 180 9.60 21.42 -26.81
CA PHE A 180 10.10 21.30 -25.44
C PHE A 180 9.63 22.46 -24.54
N THR A 181 9.48 23.65 -25.10
CA THR A 181 8.93 24.85 -24.42
C THR A 181 7.51 24.64 -23.92
N GLU A 182 6.68 23.90 -24.68
CA GLU A 182 5.33 23.51 -24.26
C GLU A 182 5.40 22.54 -23.07
N MET A 183 6.35 21.61 -23.09
CA MET A 183 6.53 20.63 -22.02
C MET A 183 7.16 21.22 -20.77
N ASP A 184 8.07 22.19 -20.87
CA ASP A 184 8.60 22.96 -19.73
C ASP A 184 7.46 23.75 -19.07
N THR A 185 6.59 24.36 -19.88
CA THR A 185 5.41 25.09 -19.37
C THR A 185 4.43 24.14 -18.69
N LEU A 186 4.23 22.95 -19.27
CA LEU A 186 3.35 21.93 -18.70
C LEU A 186 3.92 21.33 -17.41
N ALA A 187 5.24 21.05 -17.37
CA ALA A 187 5.94 20.53 -16.19
C ALA A 187 5.85 21.46 -14.98
N ALA A 188 5.70 22.77 -15.22
CA ALA A 188 5.50 23.76 -14.16
C ALA A 188 4.06 23.78 -13.59
N LYS A 189 3.09 23.09 -14.22
CA LYS A 189 1.70 23.03 -13.75
C LYS A 189 1.46 21.84 -12.82
N GLN A 190 0.74 22.08 -11.73
CA GLN A 190 0.12 21.00 -10.95
C GLN A 190 -0.96 20.33 -11.80
N GLY A 191 -0.91 19.01 -11.96
CA GLY A 191 -1.86 18.26 -12.80
C GLY A 191 -1.48 18.09 -14.27
N ALA A 192 -0.22 18.38 -14.65
CA ALA A 192 0.34 18.23 -16.00
C ALA A 192 -0.08 16.95 -16.75
N LEU A 193 -0.06 15.79 -16.08
CA LEU A 193 -0.48 14.52 -16.66
C LEU A 193 -1.99 14.47 -16.92
N SER A 194 -2.82 15.04 -16.04
CA SER A 194 -4.28 15.07 -16.22
C SER A 194 -4.66 15.88 -17.46
N ASP A 195 -4.02 17.03 -17.66
CA ASP A 195 -4.16 17.86 -18.87
C ASP A 195 -3.80 17.05 -20.12
N LEU A 196 -2.74 16.24 -20.06
CA LEU A 196 -2.22 15.46 -21.17
C LEU A 196 -3.17 14.34 -21.62
N PHE A 197 -3.84 13.70 -20.67
CA PHE A 197 -4.84 12.66 -20.94
C PHE A 197 -6.20 13.24 -21.39
N GLY A 198 -6.33 14.57 -21.47
CA GLY A 198 -7.59 15.21 -21.85
C GLY A 198 -8.71 14.96 -20.84
N VAL A 199 -8.36 14.64 -19.59
CA VAL A 199 -9.31 14.56 -18.47
C VAL A 199 -9.61 15.99 -18.04
N VAL A 200 -10.35 16.70 -18.89
CA VAL A 200 -11.06 17.91 -18.48
C VAL A 200 -12.31 17.42 -17.76
N ASN A 201 -12.15 17.09 -16.48
CA ASN A 201 -13.24 17.41 -15.58
C ASN A 201 -13.29 18.94 -15.57
N GLU A 202 -14.40 19.53 -16.03
CA GLU A 202 -14.68 20.91 -15.67
C GLU A 202 -14.49 21.05 -14.16
N PRO A 203 -14.01 22.20 -13.64
CA PRO A 203 -13.90 22.39 -12.21
C PRO A 203 -15.33 22.44 -11.66
N GLU A 204 -15.88 21.27 -11.36
CA GLU A 204 -16.81 21.11 -10.27
C GLU A 204 -16.12 21.76 -9.07
N VAL A 205 -16.84 22.66 -8.41
CA VAL A 205 -16.33 23.44 -7.29
C VAL A 205 -15.62 22.48 -6.33
N VAL A 206 -14.29 22.47 -6.38
CA VAL A 206 -13.47 21.62 -5.51
C VAL A 206 -13.62 22.28 -4.15
N GLU A 207 -14.58 21.77 -3.38
CA GLU A 207 -14.54 21.82 -1.92
C GLU A 207 -13.09 21.55 -1.52
N PRO A 208 -12.49 22.37 -0.63
CA PRO A 208 -11.08 22.25 -0.30
C PRO A 208 -10.77 20.79 0.04
N VAL A 209 -9.90 20.16 -0.76
CA VAL A 209 -9.45 18.80 -0.49
C VAL A 209 -8.77 18.85 0.87
N GLU A 210 -9.41 18.28 1.87
CA GLU A 210 -8.86 18.22 3.22
C GLU A 210 -7.52 17.49 3.12
N PRO A 211 -6.39 18.14 3.46
CA PRO A 211 -5.09 17.51 3.35
C PRO A 211 -5.04 16.29 4.25
N ILE A 212 -4.62 15.15 3.66
CA ILE A 212 -4.50 13.88 4.37
C ILE A 212 -3.02 13.67 4.65
N GLU A 213 -2.60 13.91 5.89
CA GLU A 213 -1.20 13.88 6.26
C GLU A 213 -0.92 12.78 7.27
N GLU A 214 0.12 12.01 7.01
CA GLU A 214 0.79 11.21 8.04
C GLU A 214 1.90 12.08 8.67
N ILE A 215 1.87 12.23 9.99
CA ILE A 215 2.84 13.01 10.75
C ILE A 215 3.42 12.16 11.87
N ASN A 216 4.69 11.76 11.73
CA ASN A 216 5.44 10.98 12.72
C ASN A 216 4.79 9.63 13.08
N GLY A 217 4.32 8.90 12.08
CA GLY A 217 3.61 7.63 12.16
C GLY A 217 2.16 7.73 12.61
N GLN A 218 1.57 8.93 12.57
CA GLN A 218 0.20 9.21 13.00
C GLN A 218 -0.67 9.71 11.86
N LEU A 219 -1.87 9.16 11.72
CA LEU A 219 -2.88 9.58 10.75
C LEU A 219 -4.20 9.82 11.46
N ALA A 220 -4.74 11.03 11.35
CA ALA A 220 -6.08 11.35 11.79
C ALA A 220 -7.05 11.30 10.61
N LEU A 221 -8.14 10.56 10.75
CA LEU A 221 -9.20 10.48 9.76
C LEU A 221 -10.33 11.45 10.15
N SER A 222 -10.43 12.52 9.38
CA SER A 222 -11.56 13.46 9.39
C SER A 222 -11.85 13.82 7.95
N LEU A 223 -12.26 12.82 7.16
CA LEU A 223 -12.44 12.94 5.72
C LEU A 223 -13.92 13.07 5.38
N SER A 224 -14.20 13.98 4.44
CA SER A 224 -15.50 14.10 3.80
C SER A 224 -15.76 12.91 2.86
N ALA A 225 -16.22 11.79 3.42
CA ALA A 225 -16.61 10.57 2.70
C ALA A 225 -18.12 10.36 2.76
N THR A 226 -18.70 9.77 1.71
CA THR A 226 -20.15 9.56 1.58
C THR A 226 -20.55 8.09 1.65
N GLU A 227 -19.65 7.18 1.33
CA GLU A 227 -19.88 5.74 1.29
C GLU A 227 -18.93 4.98 2.20
N SER A 228 -17.61 5.14 2.03
CA SER A 228 -16.64 4.30 2.74
C SER A 228 -15.26 4.92 2.85
N ILE A 229 -14.54 4.56 3.91
CA ILE A 229 -13.09 4.77 4.03
C ILE A 229 -12.45 3.41 4.28
N VAL A 230 -11.44 3.07 3.48
CA VAL A 230 -10.64 1.85 3.65
C VAL A 230 -9.19 2.22 3.80
N VAL A 231 -8.56 1.76 4.88
CA VAL A 231 -7.11 1.89 5.11
C VAL A 231 -6.51 0.50 5.13
N ASP A 232 -5.59 0.22 4.21
CA ASP A 232 -4.87 -1.05 4.14
C ASP A 232 -3.36 -0.78 4.29
N LEU A 233 -2.85 -1.01 5.50
CA LEU A 233 -1.46 -0.77 5.88
C LEU A 233 -0.50 -1.81 5.32
N GLU A 234 -0.99 -3.00 4.94
CA GLU A 234 -0.16 -3.99 4.26
C GLU A 234 0.12 -3.58 2.81
N LYS A 235 -0.81 -2.88 2.17
CA LYS A 235 -0.70 -2.40 0.79
C LYS A 235 -0.36 -0.93 0.64
N ASP A 236 -0.07 -0.23 1.73
CA ASP A 236 0.16 1.22 1.76
C ASP A 236 -0.92 2.01 1.01
N SER A 237 -2.21 1.67 1.24
CA SER A 237 -3.31 2.25 0.48
C SER A 237 -4.41 2.83 1.35
N LEU A 238 -4.94 3.98 0.90
CA LEU A 238 -6.12 4.65 1.45
C LEU A 238 -7.15 4.81 0.34
N MET A 239 -8.36 4.34 0.54
CA MET A 239 -9.48 4.53 -0.37
C MET A 239 -10.59 5.32 0.32
N VAL A 240 -11.15 6.30 -0.38
CA VAL A 240 -12.30 7.09 0.05
C VAL A 240 -13.35 7.02 -1.05
N ASP A 241 -14.53 6.50 -0.72
CA ASP A 241 -15.63 6.26 -1.65
C ASP A 241 -15.17 5.46 -2.89
N GLY A 242 -14.48 4.35 -2.63
CA GLY A 242 -13.92 3.48 -3.67
C GLY A 242 -12.76 4.09 -4.47
N THR A 243 -12.37 5.33 -4.20
CA THR A 243 -11.31 6.03 -4.94
C THR A 243 -10.04 6.07 -4.11
N ALA A 244 -8.92 5.61 -4.67
CA ALA A 244 -7.62 5.72 -4.03
C ALA A 244 -7.26 7.20 -3.77
N LYS A 245 -6.83 7.50 -2.54
CA LYS A 245 -6.34 8.81 -2.12
C LYS A 245 -4.87 8.71 -1.73
N ALA A 246 -4.07 9.61 -2.28
CA ALA A 246 -2.69 9.79 -1.86
C ALA A 246 -2.65 10.69 -0.62
N LEU A 247 -1.66 10.45 0.25
CA LEU A 247 -1.33 11.40 1.30
C LEU A 247 -0.76 12.69 0.70
N THR A 248 -1.11 13.84 1.28
CA THR A 248 -0.49 15.13 0.94
C THR A 248 0.90 15.27 1.57
N ALA A 249 1.16 14.56 2.67
CA ALA A 249 2.47 14.42 3.30
C ALA A 249 2.59 13.09 4.08
N GLY A 250 3.81 12.59 4.24
CA GLY A 250 4.10 11.35 4.98
C GLY A 250 3.99 10.06 4.15
N ASN A 251 3.98 8.91 4.81
CA ASN A 251 3.87 7.58 4.20
C ASN A 251 3.10 6.61 5.10
N LEU A 252 2.12 5.90 4.54
CA LEU A 252 1.34 4.88 5.26
C LEU A 252 2.21 3.73 5.79
N ALA A 253 3.35 3.43 5.15
CA ALA A 253 4.29 2.41 5.63
C ALA A 253 4.91 2.73 7.00
N ASN A 254 4.88 4.00 7.42
CA ASN A 254 5.37 4.44 8.73
C ASN A 254 4.27 4.45 9.80
N LEU A 255 3.02 4.17 9.41
CA LEU A 255 1.88 4.35 10.28
C LEU A 255 1.86 3.29 11.37
N TYR A 256 1.80 3.74 12.62
CA TYR A 256 1.56 2.87 13.78
C TYR A 256 0.43 3.42 14.66
N TYR A 257 -0.11 4.59 14.33
CA TYR A 257 -1.17 5.26 15.07
C TYR A 257 -2.22 5.79 14.10
N LEU A 258 -3.46 5.33 14.24
CA LEU A 258 -4.58 5.80 13.44
C LEU A 258 -5.75 6.23 14.34
N ASP A 259 -6.24 7.44 14.11
CA ASP A 259 -7.32 8.04 14.89
C ASP A 259 -8.52 8.38 14.00
N ALA A 260 -9.59 7.61 14.12
CA ALA A 260 -10.84 7.80 13.39
C ALA A 260 -11.93 8.48 14.24
N ARG A 261 -11.63 8.98 15.45
CA ARG A 261 -12.66 9.56 16.35
C ARG A 261 -13.38 10.75 15.77
N ASP A 262 -12.69 11.53 14.94
CA ASP A 262 -13.26 12.70 14.27
C ASP A 262 -13.99 12.36 12.97
N GLN A 263 -13.96 11.10 12.52
CA GLN A 263 -14.73 10.62 11.38
C GLN A 263 -16.22 10.55 11.73
N LYS A 264 -17.04 11.31 11.00
CA LYS A 264 -18.45 11.55 11.35
C LYS A 264 -19.47 10.97 10.38
N THR A 265 -19.06 10.64 9.17
CA THR A 265 -20.02 10.40 8.08
C THR A 265 -20.19 8.94 7.71
N VAL A 266 -19.13 8.14 7.85
CA VAL A 266 -19.09 6.74 7.42
C VAL A 266 -18.24 5.91 8.37
N SER A 267 -18.47 4.61 8.38
CA SER A 267 -17.60 3.61 9.01
C SER A 267 -16.23 3.57 8.33
N VAL A 268 -15.19 3.28 9.12
CA VAL A 268 -13.84 3.02 8.61
C VAL A 268 -13.60 1.51 8.58
N SER A 269 -13.05 1.01 7.47
CA SER A 269 -12.48 -0.33 7.40
C SER A 269 -10.97 -0.23 7.45
N ILE A 270 -10.34 -0.93 8.40
CA ILE A 270 -8.89 -0.99 8.53
C ILE A 270 -8.37 -2.42 8.38
N GLN A 271 -7.33 -2.57 7.56
CA GLN A 271 -6.42 -3.71 7.58
C GLN A 271 -5.06 -3.26 8.11
N GLY A 272 -4.68 -3.82 9.26
CA GLY A 272 -3.39 -3.57 9.90
C GLY A 272 -2.23 -4.28 9.20
N SER A 273 -1.04 -4.15 9.79
CA SER A 273 0.20 -4.73 9.28
C SER A 273 0.72 -5.84 10.20
N SER A 274 1.99 -6.24 10.06
CA SER A 274 2.63 -7.16 11.01
C SER A 274 3.22 -6.45 12.24
N ALA A 275 3.13 -5.12 12.32
CA ALA A 275 3.62 -4.30 13.41
C ALA A 275 2.51 -4.07 14.46
N GLY A 276 2.88 -3.64 15.67
CA GLY A 276 1.88 -3.23 16.65
C GLY A 276 1.34 -1.84 16.33
N GLU A 277 0.03 -1.72 16.19
CA GLU A 277 -0.69 -0.50 15.87
C GLU A 277 -1.57 0.00 17.02
N ILE A 278 -1.80 1.31 17.05
CA ILE A 278 -2.75 1.98 17.94
C ILE A 278 -3.90 2.51 17.09
N TYR A 279 -5.12 2.06 17.39
CA TYR A 279 -6.32 2.42 16.65
C TYR A 279 -7.38 3.02 17.57
N PHE A 280 -7.94 4.17 17.18
CA PHE A 280 -9.13 4.74 17.81
C PHE A 280 -10.29 4.75 16.81
N ALA A 281 -11.38 4.05 17.16
CA ALA A 281 -12.54 3.88 16.29
C ALA A 281 -13.39 5.16 16.17
N SER A 282 -14.04 5.27 15.02
CA SER A 282 -15.05 6.27 14.72
C SER A 282 -16.34 6.00 15.52
N ALA A 283 -17.22 7.00 15.56
CA ALA A 283 -18.53 6.84 16.17
C ALA A 283 -19.56 6.10 15.28
N GLN A 284 -19.17 5.66 14.07
CA GLN A 284 -20.09 5.07 13.09
C GLN A 284 -20.11 3.53 13.10
N GLY A 285 -19.16 2.88 13.77
CA GLY A 285 -19.00 1.43 13.78
C GLY A 285 -18.04 0.98 12.69
N ASP A 286 -16.84 0.59 13.07
CA ASP A 286 -15.72 0.31 12.18
C ASP A 286 -15.50 -1.19 11.99
N SER A 287 -14.87 -1.56 10.88
CA SER A 287 -14.43 -2.94 10.62
C SER A 287 -12.91 -3.01 10.76
N ILE A 288 -12.44 -3.68 11.80
CA ILE A 288 -11.06 -3.62 12.27
C ILE A 288 -10.42 -5.00 12.16
N ARG A 289 -9.47 -5.15 11.24
CA ARG A 289 -8.63 -6.34 11.11
C ARG A 289 -7.18 -5.96 11.29
N LEU A 290 -6.72 -5.86 12.53
CA LEU A 290 -5.30 -5.68 12.80
C LEU A 290 -4.64 -7.06 12.78
N LYS A 291 -3.50 -7.17 12.10
CA LYS A 291 -2.93 -8.47 11.73
C LYS A 291 -1.93 -8.92 12.80
N GLY A 292 -0.65 -8.97 12.48
CA GLY A 292 0.35 -9.36 13.47
C GLY A 292 0.75 -8.16 14.31
N GLY A 293 1.50 -8.38 15.39
CA GLY A 293 1.83 -7.31 16.33
C GLY A 293 1.00 -7.41 17.59
N ASN A 294 1.20 -6.50 18.53
CA ASN A 294 0.36 -6.42 19.73
C ASN A 294 -0.36 -5.09 19.66
N ASP A 295 -1.62 -5.11 19.26
CA ASP A 295 -2.35 -3.91 18.91
C ASP A 295 -3.07 -3.29 20.11
N GLN A 296 -3.32 -1.98 20.04
CA GLN A 296 -4.11 -1.25 21.03
C GLN A 296 -5.30 -0.61 20.34
N ILE A 297 -6.49 -1.11 20.64
CA ILE A 297 -7.73 -0.74 19.99
C ILE A 297 -8.63 -0.06 21.02
N THR A 298 -9.09 1.14 20.72
CA THR A 298 -10.10 1.85 21.52
C THR A 298 -11.36 2.04 20.70
N LEU A 299 -12.41 1.29 21.04
CA LEU A 299 -13.72 1.35 20.40
C LEU A 299 -14.53 2.57 20.87
N ASN A 300 -15.63 2.85 20.17
CA ASN A 300 -16.45 4.06 20.40
C ASN A 300 -17.96 3.76 20.26
N ALA A 301 -18.81 4.80 20.12
CA ALA A 301 -20.27 4.68 20.22
C ALA A 301 -20.99 3.96 19.05
N GLY A 302 -20.25 3.40 18.09
CA GLY A 302 -20.78 2.61 16.98
C GLY A 302 -20.92 1.12 17.31
N THR A 303 -21.29 0.31 16.33
CA THR A 303 -21.15 -1.16 16.40
C THR A 303 -19.89 -1.54 15.64
N ASP A 304 -18.80 -1.75 16.36
CA ASP A 304 -17.50 -2.08 15.81
C ASP A 304 -17.36 -3.59 15.61
N SER A 305 -16.64 -4.02 14.57
CA SER A 305 -16.34 -5.42 14.27
C SER A 305 -14.85 -5.67 14.27
N LEU A 306 -14.37 -6.48 15.21
CA LEU A 306 -12.98 -6.90 15.35
C LEU A 306 -12.78 -8.26 14.69
N ILE A 307 -11.88 -8.32 13.72
CA ILE A 307 -11.61 -9.52 12.91
C ILE A 307 -10.27 -10.09 13.31
N PHE A 308 -10.29 -11.31 13.84
CA PHE A 308 -9.09 -12.02 14.27
C PHE A 308 -8.48 -12.82 13.13
N GLU A 309 -7.17 -13.04 13.20
CA GLU A 309 -6.42 -13.79 12.20
C GLU A 309 -6.55 -15.31 12.35
N TYR A 310 -6.01 -16.07 11.40
CA TYR A 310 -6.16 -17.54 11.36
C TYR A 310 -5.27 -18.30 12.37
N SER A 311 -4.29 -17.62 12.98
CA SER A 311 -3.36 -18.22 13.96
C SER A 311 -2.95 -17.20 15.04
N ALA A 312 -2.64 -17.67 16.24
CA ALA A 312 -2.24 -16.76 17.33
C ALA A 312 -0.98 -15.97 16.98
N SER A 313 -0.04 -16.55 16.21
CA SER A 313 1.17 -15.86 15.77
C SER A 313 0.91 -14.75 14.75
N THR A 314 -0.13 -14.89 13.94
CA THR A 314 -0.49 -13.88 12.92
C THR A 314 -1.45 -12.85 13.44
N ASN A 315 -2.09 -13.09 14.60
CA ASN A 315 -2.90 -12.13 15.34
C ASN A 315 -2.08 -11.34 16.37
N GLY A 316 -1.13 -12.01 17.02
CA GLY A 316 -0.48 -11.49 18.21
C GLY A 316 -1.42 -11.30 19.40
N LEU A 317 -1.05 -10.41 20.34
CA LEU A 317 -1.76 -10.18 21.60
C LEU A 317 -2.31 -8.75 21.67
N ASP A 318 -3.60 -8.61 21.40
CA ASP A 318 -4.26 -7.31 21.28
C ASP A 318 -4.89 -6.84 22.58
N SER A 319 -4.98 -5.52 22.74
CA SER A 319 -5.67 -4.86 23.85
C SER A 319 -6.83 -4.06 23.31
N ILE A 320 -8.06 -4.41 23.71
CA ILE A 320 -9.30 -3.86 23.19
C ILE A 320 -10.02 -3.15 24.33
N SER A 321 -10.21 -1.84 24.21
CA SER A 321 -10.91 -1.01 25.18
C SER A 321 -12.27 -0.55 24.65
N ASN A 322 -13.20 -0.32 25.57
CA ASN A 322 -14.58 0.13 25.29
C ASN A 322 -15.44 -0.86 24.48
N PHE A 323 -15.11 -2.15 24.47
CA PHE A 323 -15.93 -3.17 23.83
C PHE A 323 -17.32 -3.23 24.49
N ASN A 324 -18.35 -2.97 23.70
CA ASN A 324 -19.73 -2.93 24.12
C ASN A 324 -20.38 -4.31 23.98
N ILE A 325 -20.76 -4.92 25.10
CA ILE A 325 -21.34 -6.25 25.15
C ILE A 325 -22.87 -6.20 24.96
N GLY A 326 -23.43 -7.23 24.32
CA GLY A 326 -24.87 -7.46 24.17
C GLY A 326 -25.39 -7.19 22.76
N SER A 327 -26.71 -7.33 22.59
CA SER A 327 -27.40 -7.09 21.32
C SER A 327 -27.22 -5.64 20.83
N GLY A 328 -26.63 -5.48 19.64
CA GLY A 328 -26.29 -4.18 19.06
C GLY A 328 -24.99 -3.56 19.62
N GLY A 329 -24.27 -4.31 20.46
CA GLY A 329 -22.89 -4.02 20.82
C GLY A 329 -21.92 -4.49 19.75
N ASP A 330 -20.64 -4.46 20.08
CA ASP A 330 -19.53 -4.77 19.18
C ASP A 330 -19.43 -6.27 18.92
N THR A 331 -18.76 -6.64 17.83
CA THR A 331 -18.62 -8.02 17.38
C THR A 331 -17.17 -8.48 17.33
N LEU A 332 -16.95 -9.73 17.73
CA LEU A 332 -15.70 -10.47 17.58
C LEU A 332 -15.88 -11.51 16.48
N ASP A 333 -15.11 -11.40 15.39
CA ASP A 333 -15.09 -12.36 14.30
C ASP A 333 -13.91 -13.33 14.48
N PHE A 334 -14.23 -14.55 14.89
CA PHE A 334 -13.27 -15.65 15.08
C PHE A 334 -13.30 -16.67 13.94
N ASN A 335 -13.96 -16.37 12.81
CA ASN A 335 -14.16 -17.35 11.75
C ASN A 335 -12.84 -17.87 11.16
N ALA A 336 -11.81 -17.02 11.09
CA ALA A 336 -10.48 -17.43 10.63
C ALA A 336 -9.80 -18.41 11.61
N PHE A 337 -9.91 -18.19 12.92
CA PHE A 337 -9.41 -19.14 13.92
C PHE A 337 -10.16 -20.48 13.85
N LEU A 338 -11.48 -20.41 13.86
CA LEU A 338 -12.37 -21.54 14.17
C LEU A 338 -12.85 -22.29 12.93
N ASN A 339 -12.64 -21.76 11.73
CA ASN A 339 -13.22 -22.24 10.48
C ASN A 339 -14.76 -22.30 10.55
N ALA A 340 -15.37 -21.18 10.95
CA ALA A 340 -16.75 -20.96 11.41
C ALA A 340 -16.89 -21.00 12.94
N ALA A 341 -17.21 -19.83 13.52
CA ALA A 341 -17.45 -19.69 14.95
C ALA A 341 -18.84 -20.24 15.32
N ASN A 342 -18.91 -21.01 16.41
CA ASN A 342 -20.16 -21.53 16.94
C ASN A 342 -20.47 -20.92 18.31
N THR A 343 -21.61 -20.27 18.40
CA THR A 343 -22.09 -19.57 19.60
C THR A 343 -23.07 -20.39 20.44
N GLY A 344 -23.29 -21.67 20.10
CA GLY A 344 -24.25 -22.54 20.80
C GLY A 344 -23.91 -22.84 22.28
N ASN A 345 -22.68 -22.54 22.72
CA ASN A 345 -22.17 -22.82 24.06
C ASN A 345 -21.71 -21.56 24.83
N LEU A 346 -22.22 -20.37 24.45
CA LEU A 346 -21.82 -19.07 25.03
C LEU A 346 -22.22 -18.83 26.49
N ALA A 347 -23.11 -19.64 27.07
CA ALA A 347 -23.56 -19.42 28.45
C ALA A 347 -22.37 -19.47 29.41
N THR A 348 -22.14 -18.38 30.16
CA THR A 348 -21.01 -18.26 31.10
C THR A 348 -21.04 -19.38 32.13
N GLN A 349 -19.94 -20.13 32.21
CA GLN A 349 -19.74 -21.15 33.21
C GLN A 349 -18.94 -20.64 34.41
N ASP A 350 -19.22 -21.20 35.58
CA ASP A 350 -18.37 -21.03 36.76
C ASP A 350 -17.13 -21.93 36.63
N ALA A 351 -15.93 -21.38 36.82
CA ALA A 351 -14.67 -22.12 36.79
C ALA A 351 -14.56 -23.24 37.85
N THR A 352 -15.43 -23.22 38.86
CA THR A 352 -15.55 -24.25 39.89
C THR A 352 -16.64 -25.29 39.60
N SER A 353 -17.38 -25.14 38.49
CA SER A 353 -18.38 -26.11 38.06
C SER A 353 -17.75 -27.50 37.89
N THR A 354 -18.46 -28.50 38.40
CA THR A 354 -18.11 -29.92 38.20
C THR A 354 -19.02 -30.60 37.18
N ALA A 355 -20.00 -29.86 36.65
CA ALA A 355 -20.88 -30.30 35.58
C ALA A 355 -20.21 -29.99 34.24
N ALA A 356 -19.42 -30.95 33.75
CA ALA A 356 -18.66 -30.80 32.52
C ALA A 356 -19.57 -30.48 31.32
N GLN A 357 -19.54 -29.22 30.86
CA GLN A 357 -20.24 -28.78 29.67
C GLN A 357 -19.59 -29.42 28.44
N THR A 358 -20.41 -30.07 27.63
CA THR A 358 -19.99 -30.59 26.32
C THR A 358 -19.85 -29.45 25.32
N TRP A 359 -18.78 -29.49 24.53
CA TRP A 359 -18.49 -28.49 23.50
C TRP A 359 -17.97 -29.17 22.23
N ASN A 360 -18.01 -28.45 21.12
CA ASN A 360 -17.62 -28.90 19.79
C ASN A 360 -16.46 -28.08 19.23
N ASN A 361 -15.78 -28.62 18.23
CA ASN A 361 -14.83 -27.86 17.45
C ASN A 361 -15.51 -26.61 16.85
N GLY A 362 -14.89 -25.45 17.06
CA GLY A 362 -15.39 -24.16 16.60
C GLY A 362 -16.20 -23.40 17.65
N ASP A 363 -16.40 -23.95 18.85
CA ASP A 363 -17.17 -23.27 19.89
C ASP A 363 -16.43 -22.05 20.48
N VAL A 364 -17.21 -21.02 20.79
CA VAL A 364 -16.83 -19.94 21.71
C VAL A 364 -17.37 -20.29 23.10
N LEU A 365 -16.47 -20.34 24.08
CA LEU A 365 -16.76 -20.70 25.47
C LEU A 365 -16.52 -19.49 26.37
N VAL A 366 -17.38 -19.30 27.36
CA VAL A 366 -17.26 -18.18 28.32
C VAL A 366 -17.18 -18.74 29.74
N VAL A 367 -16.20 -18.27 30.52
CA VAL A 367 -15.96 -18.76 31.88
C VAL A 367 -15.61 -17.62 32.84
N SER A 368 -16.26 -17.61 34.00
CA SER A 368 -15.97 -16.67 35.09
C SER A 368 -15.35 -17.42 36.27
N GLY A 369 -14.36 -16.83 36.93
CA GLY A 369 -13.71 -17.46 38.07
C GLY A 369 -12.61 -16.59 38.68
N ASN A 370 -11.70 -17.24 39.42
CA ASN A 370 -10.55 -16.60 40.05
C ASN A 370 -9.26 -17.21 39.50
N GLY A 371 -8.24 -16.39 39.23
CA GLY A 371 -6.94 -16.88 38.77
C GLY A 371 -6.99 -17.52 37.38
N LEU A 372 -7.81 -16.97 36.48
CA LEU A 372 -7.92 -17.38 35.07
C LEU A 372 -7.00 -16.53 34.17
N ASP A 373 -5.76 -16.31 34.62
CA ASP A 373 -4.78 -15.36 34.08
C ASP A 373 -3.61 -16.06 33.34
N SER A 374 -3.70 -17.37 33.13
CA SER A 374 -2.64 -18.15 32.52
C SER A 374 -3.17 -19.33 31.72
N ALA A 375 -2.43 -19.71 30.68
CA ALA A 375 -2.73 -20.89 29.86
C ALA A 375 -2.88 -22.17 30.70
N THR A 376 -2.08 -22.33 31.76
CA THR A 376 -2.19 -23.45 32.72
C THR A 376 -3.51 -23.44 33.47
N ALA A 377 -3.99 -22.28 33.91
CA ALA A 377 -5.28 -22.17 34.58
C ALA A 377 -6.43 -22.52 33.62
N ILE A 378 -6.38 -22.01 32.39
CA ILE A 378 -7.39 -22.31 31.35
C ILE A 378 -7.37 -23.79 30.97
N ALA A 379 -6.19 -24.41 30.80
CA ALA A 379 -6.08 -25.86 30.57
C ALA A 379 -6.74 -26.67 31.69
N GLY A 380 -6.59 -26.21 32.94
CA GLY A 380 -7.14 -26.85 34.13
C GLY A 380 -8.68 -26.89 34.21
N LEU A 381 -9.37 -26.17 33.31
CA LEU A 381 -10.84 -26.16 33.17
C LEU A 381 -11.39 -27.36 32.38
N PHE A 382 -10.53 -28.11 31.70
CA PHE A 382 -10.93 -29.22 30.83
C PHE A 382 -10.67 -30.58 31.49
N GLY A 383 -11.63 -31.49 31.41
CA GLY A 383 -11.46 -32.88 31.86
C GLY A 383 -12.66 -33.46 32.61
N ALA A 384 -12.44 -34.62 33.24
CA ALA A 384 -13.46 -35.27 34.05
C ALA A 384 -13.73 -34.47 35.35
N ALA A 385 -15.01 -34.22 35.64
CA ALA A 385 -15.45 -33.41 36.79
C ALA A 385 -14.86 -31.98 36.81
N LYS A 386 -14.64 -31.40 35.63
CA LYS A 386 -14.22 -30.02 35.42
C LYS A 386 -15.34 -29.21 34.75
N THR A 387 -15.13 -27.91 34.59
CA THR A 387 -16.10 -26.99 33.96
C THR A 387 -16.43 -27.39 32.53
N PHE A 388 -15.42 -27.69 31.72
CA PHE A 388 -15.58 -28.16 30.35
C PHE A 388 -15.17 -29.62 30.22
N ALA A 389 -15.90 -30.38 29.41
CA ALA A 389 -15.53 -31.75 29.09
C ALA A 389 -14.18 -31.81 28.36
N ALA A 390 -13.47 -32.93 28.49
CA ALA A 390 -12.34 -33.22 27.61
C ALA A 390 -12.83 -33.29 26.14
N PRO A 391 -12.04 -32.83 25.17
CA PRO A 391 -12.38 -32.99 23.76
C PRO A 391 -12.48 -34.48 23.39
N LEU A 392 -13.27 -34.77 22.36
CA LEU A 392 -13.45 -36.12 21.82
C LEU A 392 -12.58 -36.39 20.59
N GLY A 393 -11.80 -35.41 20.15
CA GLY A 393 -11.00 -35.40 18.93
C GLY A 393 -10.24 -34.08 18.81
N ALA A 394 -9.49 -33.92 17.71
CA ALA A 394 -8.81 -32.66 17.43
C ALA A 394 -9.84 -31.52 17.33
N ALA A 395 -9.56 -30.41 18.01
CA ALA A 395 -10.53 -29.34 18.16
C ALA A 395 -9.84 -27.98 18.33
N LYS A 396 -10.53 -26.96 17.84
CA LYS A 396 -10.26 -25.56 18.12
C LYS A 396 -11.42 -24.95 18.90
N ALA A 397 -11.11 -24.01 19.77
CA ALA A 397 -12.11 -23.20 20.47
C ALA A 397 -11.53 -21.83 20.80
N VAL A 398 -12.42 -20.87 21.05
CA VAL A 398 -12.06 -19.62 21.73
C VAL A 398 -12.64 -19.66 23.13
N ILE A 399 -11.84 -19.28 24.12
CA ILE A 399 -12.26 -19.16 25.51
C ILE A 399 -12.18 -17.69 25.90
N ILE A 400 -13.27 -17.12 26.40
CA ILE A 400 -13.30 -15.80 27.02
C ILE A 400 -13.40 -16.00 28.52
N SER A 401 -12.36 -15.57 29.23
CA SER A 401 -12.28 -15.67 30.69
C SER A 401 -12.14 -14.31 31.32
N ALA A 402 -12.59 -14.16 32.56
CA ALA A 402 -12.31 -12.97 33.37
C ALA A 402 -12.01 -13.38 34.81
N ASP A 403 -11.32 -12.51 35.53
CA ASP A 403 -11.17 -12.60 36.99
C ASP A 403 -12.18 -11.66 37.68
N ILE A 404 -12.28 -11.74 39.02
CA ILE A 404 -13.18 -10.93 39.86
C ILE A 404 -12.96 -9.44 39.62
N VAL A 405 -11.70 -9.02 39.49
CA VAL A 405 -11.30 -7.63 39.29
C VAL A 405 -10.37 -7.57 38.10
N GLY A 406 -10.73 -6.83 37.06
CA GLY A 406 -9.86 -6.59 35.91
C GLY A 406 -10.56 -6.79 34.58
N ASP A 407 -9.74 -7.18 33.61
CA ASP A 407 -10.07 -7.32 32.20
C ASP A 407 -10.41 -8.78 31.86
N ALA A 408 -11.07 -8.99 30.72
CA ALA A 408 -11.31 -10.32 30.20
C ALA A 408 -10.19 -10.71 29.24
N SER A 409 -9.77 -11.96 29.27
CA SER A 409 -8.80 -12.54 28.34
C SER A 409 -9.52 -13.36 27.29
N VAL A 410 -9.09 -13.23 26.04
CA VAL A 410 -9.50 -14.09 24.92
C VAL A 410 -8.37 -15.05 24.62
N TRP A 411 -8.66 -16.34 24.69
CA TRP A 411 -7.71 -17.42 24.49
C TRP A 411 -8.08 -18.23 23.26
N TYR A 412 -7.10 -18.56 22.44
CA TYR A 412 -7.23 -19.48 21.33
C TYR A 412 -6.67 -20.85 21.73
N LEU A 413 -7.51 -21.88 21.61
CA LEU A 413 -7.16 -23.27 21.85
C LEU A 413 -6.98 -24.01 20.51
N THR A 414 -5.87 -24.73 20.37
CA THR A 414 -5.64 -25.67 19.27
C THR A 414 -5.19 -27.03 19.80
N ASN A 415 -6.12 -27.93 20.11
CA ASN A 415 -5.79 -29.31 20.48
C ASN A 415 -5.63 -30.18 19.22
N GLN A 416 -4.41 -30.65 18.97
CA GLN A 416 -4.10 -31.47 17.81
C GLN A 416 -3.35 -32.78 18.11
N THR A 417 -2.70 -32.89 19.27
CA THR A 417 -1.76 -33.99 19.52
C THR A 417 -2.32 -35.04 20.47
N ASP A 418 -2.66 -34.66 21.71
CA ASP A 418 -3.37 -35.51 22.67
C ASP A 418 -4.83 -35.05 22.77
N THR A 419 -5.67 -35.60 21.91
CA THR A 419 -7.08 -35.18 21.78
C THR A 419 -7.94 -35.53 23.00
N GLY A 420 -7.38 -36.15 24.05
CA GLY A 420 -8.09 -36.44 25.30
C GLY A 420 -7.76 -35.49 26.45
N VAL A 421 -6.76 -34.61 26.30
CA VAL A 421 -6.30 -33.67 27.34
C VAL A 421 -5.99 -32.32 26.68
N ILE A 422 -6.26 -31.22 27.37
CA ILE A 422 -5.78 -29.90 26.93
C ILE A 422 -4.48 -29.60 27.67
N ALA A 423 -3.40 -29.42 26.93
CA ALA A 423 -2.13 -28.97 27.51
C ALA A 423 -2.02 -27.44 27.50
N SER A 424 -1.23 -26.86 28.40
CA SER A 424 -1.05 -25.40 28.47
C SER A 424 -0.41 -24.82 27.20
N GLU A 425 0.41 -25.61 26.50
CA GLU A 425 1.08 -25.21 25.26
C GLU A 425 0.12 -25.10 24.07
N GLU A 426 -1.08 -25.67 24.19
CA GLU A 426 -2.13 -25.62 23.16
C GLU A 426 -3.04 -24.39 23.34
N ILE A 427 -2.81 -23.59 24.37
CA ILE A 427 -3.59 -22.39 24.69
C ILE A 427 -2.70 -21.16 24.56
N THR A 428 -3.12 -20.20 23.75
CA THR A 428 -2.44 -18.91 23.60
C THR A 428 -3.43 -17.77 23.82
N GLN A 429 -3.06 -16.78 24.63
CA GLN A 429 -3.85 -15.56 24.73
C GLN A 429 -3.68 -14.74 23.46
N VAL A 430 -4.78 -14.26 22.89
CA VAL A 430 -4.79 -13.48 21.64
C VAL A 430 -5.38 -12.09 21.81
N ALA A 431 -6.19 -11.86 22.84
CA ALA A 431 -6.62 -10.51 23.20
C ALA A 431 -6.91 -10.33 24.69
N THR A 432 -7.01 -9.07 25.07
CA THR A 432 -7.51 -8.59 26.35
C THR A 432 -8.64 -7.59 26.09
N LEU A 433 -9.82 -7.81 26.66
CA LEU A 433 -10.94 -6.89 26.63
C LEU A 433 -10.94 -6.07 27.93
N ALA A 434 -10.40 -4.86 27.84
CA ALA A 434 -10.19 -3.96 28.96
C ALA A 434 -11.53 -3.49 29.56
N GLY A 435 -11.63 -3.56 30.89
CA GLY A 435 -12.81 -3.13 31.65
C GLY A 435 -13.96 -4.14 31.70
N ILE A 436 -13.82 -5.32 31.06
CA ILE A 436 -14.80 -6.41 31.13
C ILE A 436 -14.38 -7.40 32.22
N ASN A 437 -15.10 -7.43 33.33
CA ASN A 437 -14.84 -8.35 34.44
C ASN A 437 -15.84 -9.53 34.46
N ASN A 438 -15.77 -10.38 35.49
CA ASN A 438 -16.70 -11.50 35.69
C ASN A 438 -18.20 -11.14 35.56
N LEU A 439 -18.62 -9.96 36.00
CA LEU A 439 -20.02 -9.53 35.87
C LEU A 439 -20.35 -9.13 34.43
N GLY A 440 -19.39 -8.55 33.71
CA GLY A 440 -19.50 -8.18 32.31
C GLY A 440 -19.66 -9.39 31.39
N LEU A 441 -19.03 -10.53 31.72
CA LEU A 441 -19.11 -11.75 30.90
C LEU A 441 -20.52 -12.30 30.72
N VAL A 442 -21.39 -12.11 31.71
CA VAL A 442 -22.78 -12.59 31.67
C VAL A 442 -23.59 -11.87 30.58
N GLY A 443 -23.11 -10.71 30.11
CA GLY A 443 -23.77 -9.95 29.06
C GLY A 443 -23.55 -10.49 27.64
N PHE A 444 -22.57 -11.38 27.43
CA PHE A 444 -22.24 -11.86 26.07
C PHE A 444 -23.44 -12.56 25.44
N ASP A 445 -23.79 -12.09 24.25
CA ASP A 445 -24.84 -12.65 23.41
C ASP A 445 -24.24 -13.18 22.11
N ALA A 446 -24.97 -14.05 21.41
CA ALA A 446 -24.59 -14.52 20.08
C ALA A 446 -24.40 -13.36 19.10
N ALA A 447 -25.09 -12.23 19.30
CA ALA A 447 -24.91 -11.02 18.51
C ALA A 447 -23.52 -10.37 18.64
N ASN A 448 -22.74 -10.68 19.68
CA ASN A 448 -21.36 -10.20 19.82
C ASN A 448 -20.34 -11.02 19.02
N PHE A 449 -20.79 -11.99 18.23
CA PHE A 449 -19.90 -12.85 17.44
C PHE A 449 -20.42 -12.96 16.01
N VAL A 450 -19.50 -12.90 15.05
CA VAL A 450 -19.82 -13.15 13.65
C VAL A 450 -19.89 -14.67 13.43
N ALA A 451 -21.07 -15.17 13.09
CA ALA A 451 -21.35 -16.60 12.90
C ALA A 451 -21.26 -17.06 11.44
#